data_AF-A0A535C8K8-F1
#
_entry.id   AF-A0A535C8K8-F1
#
_cell.length_a   1.000
_cell.length_b   1.000
_cell.length_c   1.000
_cell.angle_alpha   90.00
_cell.angle_beta   90.00
_cell.angle_gamma   90.00
#
_symmetry.space_group_name_H-M   'P 1'
#
loop_
_entity.id
_entity.type
_entity.pdbx_description
1 polymer ?
#
loop_
_entity_poly.entity_id
_entity_poly.type
_entity_poly.pdbx_seq_one_letter_code
_entity_poly.pdbx_strand_id
1 'polypeptide(L)'
;MNLVIGPFGNPWIPKAAIVLVVIVAIIWIPVARGRFGLSLYAVGSNQLAAFRSGVAIGRTKVLAYALTGLFATLAGLSLTASTSIGTPVPGPYTLESVAAVVLGGVSLAGGRGGVFGPIVAVVVLQIIQNDMTFLNVDPNYALVAQGVILIGVLVFGSVVEIRRGRR
;
A
#
# COMPACT_ATOMS: atom_id res chain seq x y z
N MET A 1 -22.75 -3.23 -18.58
CA MET A 1 -22.72 -4.49 -17.80
C MET A 1 -22.16 -5.63 -18.67
N ASN A 2 -20.96 -5.45 -19.24
CA ASN A 2 -20.18 -6.53 -19.87
C ASN A 2 -18.74 -6.07 -20.15
N LEU A 3 -18.03 -5.64 -19.10
CA LEU A 3 -16.57 -5.46 -19.14
C LEU A 3 -15.83 -6.73 -18.66
N VAL A 4 -16.59 -7.79 -18.39
CA VAL A 4 -16.09 -9.08 -17.88
C VAL A 4 -16.02 -10.12 -19.01
N ILE A 5 -16.66 -9.92 -20.17
CA ILE A 5 -16.75 -10.95 -21.23
C ILE A 5 -16.36 -10.40 -22.62
N GLY A 6 -15.55 -9.33 -22.68
CA GLY A 6 -15.04 -8.76 -23.93
C GLY A 6 -13.71 -9.39 -24.41
N PRO A 7 -13.39 -9.38 -25.72
CA PRO A 7 -12.44 -10.29 -26.38
C PRO A 7 -10.94 -9.93 -26.22
N PHE A 8 -10.56 -9.30 -25.11
CA PHE A 8 -9.17 -9.01 -24.81
C PHE A 8 -8.77 -9.68 -23.49
N GLY A 9 -8.19 -10.88 -23.59
CA GLY A 9 -7.32 -11.44 -22.55
C GLY A 9 -7.86 -12.68 -21.82
N ASN A 10 -7.08 -13.74 -21.95
CA ASN A 10 -7.08 -15.03 -21.25
C ASN A 10 -7.85 -15.09 -19.89
N PRO A 11 -8.77 -16.07 -19.67
CA PRO A 11 -9.49 -16.32 -18.41
C PRO A 11 -8.61 -16.50 -17.15
N TRP A 12 -7.31 -16.71 -17.33
CA TRP A 12 -6.35 -17.06 -16.30
C TRP A 12 -5.71 -15.86 -15.60
N ILE A 13 -5.95 -14.63 -16.09
CA ILE A 13 -5.42 -13.43 -15.45
C ILE A 13 -6.57 -12.67 -14.77
N PRO A 14 -6.55 -12.50 -13.43
CA PRO A 14 -7.49 -11.65 -12.74
C PRO A 14 -7.39 -10.23 -13.31
N LYS A 15 -8.44 -9.80 -14.00
CA LYS A 15 -8.59 -8.49 -14.65
C LYS A 15 -8.34 -7.35 -13.66
N ALA A 16 -8.74 -7.58 -12.40
CA ALA A 16 -8.46 -6.70 -11.26
C ALA A 16 -6.95 -6.49 -11.02
N ALA A 17 -6.12 -7.53 -11.18
CA ALA A 17 -4.67 -7.41 -11.03
C ALA A 17 -4.03 -6.60 -12.17
N ILE A 18 -4.48 -6.80 -13.42
CA ILE A 18 -4.01 -6.00 -14.56
C ILE A 18 -4.38 -4.53 -14.39
N VAL A 19 -5.63 -4.23 -14.02
CA VAL A 19 -6.10 -2.85 -13.80
C VAL A 19 -5.34 -2.19 -12.66
N LEU A 20 -5.09 -2.91 -11.56
CA LEU A 20 -4.32 -2.41 -10.42
C LEU A 20 -2.85 -2.13 -10.83
N VAL A 21 -2.21 -3.05 -11.56
CA VAL A 21 -0.85 -2.86 -12.08
C VAL A 21 -0.78 -1.67 -13.04
N VAL A 22 -1.77 -1.48 -13.90
CA VAL A 22 -1.83 -0.35 -14.84
C VAL A 22 -2.03 0.98 -14.09
N ILE A 23 -2.92 1.04 -13.11
CA ILE A 23 -3.13 2.25 -12.28
C ILE A 23 -1.87 2.59 -11.49
N VAL A 24 -1.25 1.58 -10.87
CA VAL A 24 0.00 1.76 -10.13
C VAL A 24 1.11 2.20 -11.06
N ALA A 25 1.23 1.64 -12.27
CA ALA A 25 2.22 2.05 -13.25
C ALA A 25 2.00 3.51 -13.72
N ILE A 26 0.75 3.87 -14.04
CA ILE A 26 0.40 5.21 -14.52
C ILE A 26 0.67 6.28 -13.45
N ILE A 27 0.56 5.97 -12.16
CA ILE A 27 0.72 6.97 -11.10
C ILE A 27 2.11 6.93 -10.45
N TRP A 28 2.70 5.74 -10.29
CA TRP A 28 4.05 5.61 -9.73
C TRP A 28 5.13 6.16 -10.67
N ILE A 29 5.01 5.96 -11.98
CA ILE A 29 6.03 6.40 -12.94
C ILE A 29 6.18 7.95 -12.95
N PRO A 30 5.09 8.75 -13.02
CA PRO A 30 5.18 10.21 -12.92
C PRO A 30 5.61 10.69 -11.54
N VAL A 31 5.19 10.02 -10.46
CA VAL A 31 5.58 10.40 -9.10
C VAL A 31 7.07 10.12 -8.87
N ALA A 32 7.57 8.96 -9.26
CA ALA A 32 8.96 8.54 -9.08
C ALA A 32 9.95 9.33 -9.95
N ARG A 33 9.55 9.71 -11.18
CA ARG A 33 10.40 10.52 -12.08
C ARG A 33 10.16 12.03 -11.97
N GLY A 34 9.08 12.45 -11.31
CA GLY A 34 8.69 13.85 -11.19
C GLY A 34 9.44 14.60 -10.10
N ARG A 35 9.44 15.93 -10.21
CA ARG A 35 9.95 16.85 -9.17
C ARG A 35 9.22 16.63 -7.83
N PHE A 36 7.97 16.17 -7.89
CA PHE A 36 7.15 15.85 -6.73
C PHE A 36 7.74 14.70 -5.89
N GLY A 37 8.14 13.58 -6.51
CA GLY A 37 8.78 12.47 -5.80
C GLY A 37 10.07 12.90 -5.13
N LEU A 38 10.93 13.64 -5.84
CA LEU A 38 12.18 14.15 -5.28
C LEU A 38 11.94 15.08 -4.08
N SER A 39 10.95 15.98 -4.18
CA SER A 39 10.55 16.82 -3.04
C SER A 39 10.01 16.00 -1.86
N LEU A 40 9.31 14.90 -2.12
CA LEU A 40 8.77 14.02 -1.09
C LEU A 40 9.89 13.30 -0.32
N TYR A 41 10.87 12.74 -1.03
CA TYR A 41 12.06 12.12 -0.42
C TYR A 41 12.92 13.14 0.34
N ALA A 42 13.11 14.35 -0.23
CA ALA A 42 13.87 15.41 0.43
C ALA A 42 13.21 15.84 1.74
N VAL A 43 11.90 16.09 1.75
CA VAL A 43 11.14 16.45 2.95
C VAL A 43 11.15 15.32 3.99
N GLY A 44 11.07 14.06 3.55
CA GLY A 44 11.12 12.90 4.43
C GLY A 44 12.50 12.64 5.07
N SER A 45 13.59 13.03 4.41
CA SER A 45 14.95 12.82 4.93
C SER A 45 15.35 13.88 5.97
N ASN A 46 15.21 15.16 5.64
CA ASN A 46 15.48 16.27 6.54
C ASN A 46 14.68 17.50 6.10
N GLN A 47 13.65 17.82 6.86
CA GLN A 47 12.77 18.95 6.56
C GLN A 47 13.53 20.30 6.55
N LEU A 48 14.50 20.49 7.45
CA LEU A 48 15.30 21.73 7.51
C LEU A 48 16.19 21.89 6.27
N ALA A 49 16.81 20.80 5.81
CA ALA A 49 17.65 20.81 4.61
C ALA A 49 16.81 21.01 3.34
N ALA A 50 15.62 20.41 3.27
CA ALA A 50 14.68 20.62 2.18
C ALA A 50 14.21 22.09 2.08
N PHE A 51 13.94 22.74 3.23
CA PHE A 51 13.59 24.16 3.26
C PHE A 51 14.71 25.04 2.71
N ARG A 52 15.95 24.80 3.15
CA ARG A 52 17.14 25.54 2.65
C ARG A 52 17.42 25.30 1.16
N SER A 53 16.95 24.20 0.61
CA SER A 53 17.08 23.85 -0.82
C SER A 53 15.94 24.41 -1.68
N GLY A 54 15.06 25.25 -1.11
CA GLY A 54 13.94 25.89 -1.84
C GLY A 54 12.73 24.98 -2.07
N VAL A 55 12.63 23.83 -1.38
CA VAL A 55 11.48 22.93 -1.49
C VAL A 55 10.32 23.47 -0.65
N ALA A 56 9.16 23.67 -1.28
CA ALA A 56 7.94 24.08 -0.60
C ALA A 56 7.35 22.91 0.22
N ILE A 57 7.80 22.76 1.48
CA ILE A 57 7.40 21.68 2.39
C ILE A 57 5.88 21.60 2.53
N GLY A 58 5.22 22.73 2.77
CA GLY A 58 3.77 22.79 2.99
C GLY A 58 2.98 22.25 1.79
N ARG A 59 3.31 22.73 0.57
CA ARG A 59 2.69 22.24 -0.67
C ARG A 59 2.95 20.75 -0.89
N THR A 60 4.16 20.29 -0.61
CA THR A 60 4.55 18.88 -0.78
C THR A 60 3.75 17.97 0.15
N LYS A 61 3.56 18.36 1.43
CA LYS A 61 2.74 17.62 2.40
C LYS A 61 1.27 17.58 2.01
N VAL A 62 0.70 18.73 1.61
CA VAL A 62 -0.72 18.80 1.20
C VAL A 62 -0.98 17.92 -0.02
N LEU A 63 -0.11 17.98 -1.04
CA LEU A 63 -0.23 17.13 -2.22
C LEU A 63 -0.06 15.64 -1.88
N ALA A 64 0.83 15.29 -0.96
CA ALA A 64 0.99 13.90 -0.51
C ALA A 64 -0.29 13.39 0.16
N TYR A 65 -0.86 14.15 1.09
CA TYR A 65 -2.13 13.78 1.73
C TYR A 65 -3.30 13.73 0.73
N ALA A 66 -3.38 14.69 -0.20
CA ALA A 66 -4.40 14.70 -1.23
C ALA A 66 -4.32 13.45 -2.13
N LEU A 67 -3.12 13.03 -2.53
CA LEU A 67 -2.92 11.80 -3.29
C LEU A 67 -3.34 10.57 -2.48
N THR A 68 -2.94 10.47 -1.20
CA THR A 68 -3.35 9.33 -0.36
C THR A 68 -4.88 9.26 -0.20
N GLY A 69 -5.55 10.41 -0.07
CA GLY A 69 -7.02 10.48 -0.01
C GLY A 69 -7.65 10.00 -1.31
N LEU A 70 -7.14 10.46 -2.45
CA LEU A 70 -7.61 10.01 -3.77
C LEU A 70 -7.48 8.48 -3.92
N PHE A 71 -6.35 7.90 -3.53
CA PHE A 71 -6.15 6.45 -3.56
C PHE A 71 -7.07 5.70 -2.60
N ALA A 72 -7.24 6.20 -1.38
CA ALA A 72 -8.13 5.60 -0.39
C ALA A 72 -9.59 5.60 -0.90
N THR A 73 -10.04 6.69 -1.53
CA THR A 73 -11.37 6.77 -2.14
C THR A 73 -11.50 5.79 -3.31
N LEU A 74 -10.53 5.70 -4.21
CA LEU A 74 -10.56 4.74 -5.32
C LEU A 74 -10.59 3.29 -4.83
N ALA A 75 -9.79 2.96 -3.80
CA ALA A 75 -9.79 1.64 -3.18
C ALA A 75 -11.15 1.30 -2.53
N GLY A 76 -11.72 2.25 -1.78
CA GLY A 76 -13.04 2.09 -1.15
C GLY A 76 -14.18 1.95 -2.16
N LEU A 77 -14.14 2.71 -3.26
CA LEU A 77 -15.09 2.59 -4.37
C LEU A 77 -14.96 1.23 -5.06
N SER A 78 -13.74 0.76 -5.30
CA SER A 78 -13.50 -0.57 -5.87
C SER A 78 -14.02 -1.69 -4.97
N LEU A 79 -13.81 -1.59 -3.65
CA LEU A 79 -14.33 -2.56 -2.69
C LEU A 79 -15.86 -2.55 -2.68
N THR A 80 -16.48 -1.37 -2.62
CA THR A 80 -17.94 -1.21 -2.66
C THR A 80 -18.53 -1.79 -3.95
N ALA A 81 -17.89 -1.55 -5.09
CA ALA A 81 -18.29 -2.11 -6.38
C ALA A 81 -18.16 -3.64 -6.43
N SER A 82 -17.19 -4.22 -5.72
CA SER A 82 -16.99 -5.67 -5.67
C SER A 82 -17.97 -6.38 -4.73
N THR A 83 -18.26 -5.80 -3.57
CA THR A 83 -19.14 -6.40 -2.56
C THR A 83 -20.61 -6.10 -2.85
N SER A 84 -20.91 -5.05 -3.64
CA SER A 84 -22.26 -4.54 -3.91
C SER A 84 -23.09 -4.24 -2.63
N ILE A 85 -22.45 -4.22 -1.47
CA ILE A 85 -23.03 -3.97 -0.16
C ILE A 85 -22.18 -2.89 0.53
N GLY A 86 -22.80 -1.79 0.91
CA GLY A 86 -22.17 -0.71 1.67
C GLY A 86 -22.19 -0.99 3.18
N THR A 87 -21.50 -2.04 3.64
CA THR A 87 -21.43 -2.32 5.07
C THR A 87 -20.61 -1.24 5.77
N PRO A 88 -21.11 -0.60 6.85
CA PRO A 88 -20.40 0.45 7.58
C PRO A 88 -19.31 -0.11 8.53
N VAL A 89 -19.00 -1.40 8.46
CA VAL A 89 -17.99 -2.04 9.32
C VAL A 89 -16.61 -1.70 8.78
N PRO A 90 -15.78 -0.94 9.53
CA PRO A 90 -14.40 -0.70 9.14
C PRO A 90 -13.61 -2.01 9.19
N GLY A 91 -13.06 -2.42 8.04
CA GLY A 91 -12.17 -3.58 7.95
C GLY A 91 -10.73 -3.26 8.41
N PRO A 92 -9.86 -4.27 8.57
CA PRO A 92 -8.48 -4.13 9.07
C PRO A 92 -7.51 -3.45 8.09
N TYR A 93 -8.01 -2.88 6.99
CA TYR A 93 -7.24 -2.37 5.85
C TYR A 93 -6.22 -1.28 6.22
N THR A 94 -6.47 -0.50 7.27
CA THR A 94 -5.53 0.53 7.74
C THR A 94 -4.26 -0.10 8.31
N LEU A 95 -4.43 -1.09 9.20
CA LEU A 95 -3.32 -1.78 9.83
C LEU A 95 -2.58 -2.67 8.83
N GLU A 96 -3.31 -3.35 7.95
CA GLU A 96 -2.73 -4.18 6.88
C GLU A 96 -1.91 -3.35 5.88
N SER A 97 -2.41 -2.17 5.50
CA SER A 97 -1.69 -1.26 4.61
C SER A 97 -0.35 -0.83 5.21
N VAL A 98 -0.34 -0.44 6.49
CA VAL A 98 0.90 -0.06 7.19
C VAL A 98 1.85 -1.25 7.33
N ALA A 99 1.33 -2.43 7.69
CA ALA A 99 2.15 -3.63 7.82
C ALA A 99 2.79 -4.05 6.48
N ALA A 100 2.04 -3.99 5.38
CA ALA A 100 2.58 -4.31 4.06
C ALA A 100 3.66 -3.32 3.59
N VAL A 101 3.48 -2.03 3.86
CA VAL A 101 4.46 -0.99 3.52
C VAL A 101 5.76 -1.16 4.32
N VAL A 102 5.64 -1.50 5.60
CA VAL A 102 6.77 -1.79 6.49
C VAL A 102 7.49 -3.08 6.10
N LEU A 103 6.75 -4.16 5.80
CA LEU A 103 7.33 -5.40 5.28
C LEU A 103 8.03 -5.17 3.93
N GLY A 104 7.46 -4.31 3.10
CA GLY A 104 8.03 -3.85 1.84
C GLY A 104 9.30 -3.00 1.98
N GLY A 105 9.73 -2.68 3.21
CA GLY A 105 10.98 -1.98 3.48
C GLY A 105 10.94 -0.47 3.27
N VAL A 106 9.74 0.13 3.28
CA VAL A 106 9.60 1.59 3.33
C VAL A 106 9.85 2.07 4.75
N SER A 107 10.63 3.14 4.89
CA SER A 107 10.98 3.70 6.19
C SER A 107 9.80 4.44 6.83
N LEU A 108 9.52 4.14 8.08
CA LEU A 108 8.57 4.90 8.92
C LEU A 108 9.10 6.29 9.28
N ALA A 109 10.42 6.42 9.44
CA ALA A 109 11.07 7.70 9.72
C ALA A 109 11.10 8.65 8.51
N GLY A 110 10.89 8.13 7.30
CA GLY A 110 10.81 8.90 6.06
C GLY A 110 12.15 9.03 5.33
N GLY A 111 12.07 9.55 4.09
CA GLY A 111 13.26 9.83 3.26
C GLY A 111 13.86 8.64 2.51
N ARG A 112 13.37 7.41 2.76
CA ARG A 112 13.75 6.21 2.00
C ARG A 112 12.55 5.27 1.84
N GLY A 113 12.42 4.68 0.65
CA GLY A 113 11.35 3.73 0.33
C GLY A 113 11.13 3.61 -1.17
N GLY A 114 10.32 2.64 -1.58
CA GLY A 114 9.90 2.44 -2.97
C GLY A 114 8.60 1.65 -2.99
N VAL A 115 7.93 1.58 -4.15
CA VAL A 115 6.63 0.91 -4.28
C VAL A 115 6.74 -0.57 -4.64
N PHE A 116 7.86 -1.03 -5.20
CA PHE A 116 8.05 -2.44 -5.52
C PHE A 116 7.97 -3.35 -4.29
N GLY A 117 8.62 -2.99 -3.18
CA GLY A 117 8.60 -3.78 -1.95
C GLY A 117 7.19 -3.95 -1.36
N PRO A 118 6.42 -2.87 -1.15
CA PRO A 118 5.05 -2.93 -0.68
C PRO A 118 4.11 -3.73 -1.60
N ILE A 119 4.26 -3.64 -2.93
CA ILE A 119 3.44 -4.44 -3.85
C ILE A 119 3.66 -5.93 -3.61
N VAL A 120 4.93 -6.37 -3.56
CA VAL A 120 5.26 -7.77 -3.31
C VAL A 120 4.75 -8.20 -1.93
N ALA A 121 4.90 -7.35 -0.92
CA ALA A 121 4.40 -7.59 0.43
C ALA A 121 2.89 -7.83 0.46
N VAL A 122 2.09 -6.94 -0.16
CA VAL A 122 0.62 -7.08 -0.21
C VAL A 122 0.23 -8.37 -0.91
N VAL A 123 0.88 -8.72 -2.03
CA VAL A 123 0.56 -9.96 -2.75
C VAL A 123 0.83 -11.19 -1.88
N VAL A 124 1.96 -11.24 -1.18
CA VAL A 124 2.29 -12.36 -0.28
C VAL A 124 1.28 -12.44 0.87
N LEU A 125 0.95 -11.31 1.52
CA LEU A 125 -0.03 -11.29 2.60
C LEU A 125 -1.42 -11.73 2.12
N GLN A 126 -1.83 -11.32 0.92
CA GLN A 126 -3.11 -11.72 0.34
C GLN A 126 -3.18 -13.21 0.02
N ILE A 127 -2.08 -13.80 -0.48
CA ILE A 127 -2.00 -15.24 -0.73
C ILE A 127 -2.19 -16.01 0.58
N ILE A 128 -1.51 -15.60 1.65
CA ILE A 128 -1.65 -16.22 2.98
C ILE A 128 -3.11 -16.16 3.46
N GLN A 129 -3.78 -15.01 3.31
CA GLN A 129 -5.19 -14.88 3.68
C GLN A 129 -6.10 -15.80 2.85
N ASN A 130 -5.86 -15.89 1.55
CA ASN A 130 -6.62 -16.76 0.68
C ASN A 130 -6.41 -18.23 1.05
N ASP A 131 -5.17 -18.65 1.32
CA ASP A 131 -4.83 -20.02 1.72
C ASP A 131 -5.50 -20.41 3.04
N MET A 132 -5.50 -19.52 4.03
CA MET A 132 -6.22 -19.74 5.30
C MET A 132 -7.72 -19.91 5.10
N THR A 133 -8.30 -19.16 4.16
CA THR A 133 -9.72 -19.28 3.80
C THR A 133 -10.01 -20.60 3.09
N PHE A 134 -9.12 -21.05 2.19
CA PHE A 134 -9.23 -22.33 1.49
C PHE A 134 -9.12 -23.54 2.41
N LEU A 135 -8.33 -23.43 3.48
CA LEU A 135 -8.21 -24.46 4.51
C LEU A 135 -9.45 -24.56 5.43
N ASN A 136 -10.51 -23.79 5.16
CA ASN A 136 -11.78 -23.77 5.91
C ASN A 136 -11.57 -23.51 7.41
N VAL A 137 -10.60 -22.66 7.73
CA VAL A 137 -10.35 -22.24 9.10
C VAL A 137 -11.51 -21.34 9.54
N ASP A 138 -12.05 -21.59 10.72
CA ASP A 138 -13.14 -20.80 11.29
C ASP A 138 -12.73 -19.30 11.32
N PRO A 139 -13.59 -18.38 10.85
CA PRO A 139 -13.25 -16.95 10.68
C PRO A 139 -12.70 -16.28 11.95
N ASN A 140 -13.09 -16.78 13.13
CA ASN A 140 -12.58 -16.27 14.39
C ASN A 140 -11.09 -16.57 14.57
N TYR A 141 -10.64 -17.76 14.16
CA TYR A 141 -9.22 -18.14 14.19
C TYR A 141 -8.43 -17.47 13.06
N ALA A 142 -9.05 -17.22 11.92
CA ALA A 142 -8.44 -16.45 10.84
C ALA A 142 -8.08 -15.02 11.28
N LEU A 143 -8.99 -14.34 12.00
CA LEU A 143 -8.75 -13.01 12.57
C LEU A 143 -7.57 -13.01 13.57
N VAL A 144 -7.50 -14.02 14.44
CA VAL A 144 -6.39 -14.14 15.41
C VAL A 144 -5.07 -14.36 14.70
N ALA A 145 -5.01 -15.28 13.73
CA ALA A 145 -3.81 -15.55 12.95
C ALA A 145 -3.35 -14.33 12.15
N GLN A 146 -4.28 -13.60 11.53
CA GLN A 146 -4.02 -12.35 10.83
C GLN A 146 -3.43 -11.30 11.78
N GLY A 147 -3.99 -11.15 12.98
CA GLY A 147 -3.43 -10.29 14.03
C GLY A 147 -2.01 -10.69 14.42
N VAL A 148 -1.72 -11.98 14.61
CA VAL A 148 -0.38 -12.49 14.94
C VAL A 148 0.61 -12.23 13.81
N ILE A 149 0.21 -12.45 12.56
CA ILE A 149 1.03 -12.15 11.38
C ILE A 149 1.35 -10.66 11.33
N LEU A 150 0.35 -9.79 11.51
CA LEU A 150 0.55 -8.34 11.52
C LEU A 150 1.50 -7.89 12.62
N ILE A 151 1.35 -8.42 13.83
CA ILE A 151 2.28 -8.14 14.94
C ILE A 151 3.69 -8.60 14.57
N GLY A 152 3.85 -9.82 14.05
CA GLY A 152 5.15 -10.35 13.63
C GLY A 152 5.82 -9.48 12.57
N VAL A 153 5.06 -9.08 11.55
CA VAL A 153 5.52 -8.21 10.47
C VAL A 153 5.94 -6.82 11.00
N LEU A 154 5.13 -6.20 11.85
CA LEU A 154 5.41 -4.88 12.42
C LEU A 154 6.62 -4.90 13.36
N VAL A 155 6.73 -5.92 14.20
CA VAL A 155 7.89 -6.11 15.08
C VAL A 155 9.14 -6.33 14.24
N PHE A 156 9.07 -7.20 13.22
CA PHE A 156 10.23 -7.45 12.36
C PHE A 156 10.65 -6.19 11.60
N GLY A 157 9.71 -5.48 10.98
CA GLY A 157 10.01 -4.26 10.25
C GLY A 157 10.53 -3.14 11.13
N SER A 158 9.93 -2.91 12.30
CA SER A 158 10.40 -1.91 13.27
C SER A 158 11.79 -2.24 13.82
N VAL A 159 12.07 -3.50 14.14
CA VAL A 159 13.40 -3.95 14.60
C VAL A 159 14.45 -3.77 13.49
N VAL A 160 14.12 -4.09 12.24
CA VAL A 160 15.01 -3.89 11.09
C VAL A 160 15.33 -2.41 10.90
N GLU A 161 14.35 -1.52 11.09
CA GLU A 161 14.54 -0.08 10.96
C GLU A 161 15.38 0.50 12.11
N ILE A 162 15.13 0.09 13.35
CA ILE A 162 15.94 0.47 14.53
C ILE A 162 17.40 0.03 14.37
N ARG A 163 17.64 -1.16 13.79
CA ARG A 163 19.00 -1.64 13.53
C ARG A 163 19.73 -0.85 12.44
N ARG A 164 19.00 -0.27 11.48
CA ARG A 164 19.58 0.58 10.42
C ARG A 164 19.88 2.00 10.89
N GLY A 165 19.11 2.56 11.83
CA GLY A 165 19.37 3.89 12.40
C GLY A 165 20.60 3.98 13.32
N ARG A 166 21.23 2.85 13.65
CA ARG A 166 22.47 2.77 14.47
C ARG A 166 23.76 2.65 13.65
N ARG A 167 23.70 2.67 12.31
CA ARG A 167 24.88 2.70 11.42
C ARG A 167 24.88 3.99 10.61
#